data_AF-A0A0A2DQC2-F1
#
_entry.id   AF-A0A0A2DQC2-F1
#
_cell.length_a   1.000
_cell.length_b   1.000
_cell.length_c   1.000
_cell.angle_alpha   90.00
_cell.angle_beta   90.00
_cell.angle_gamma   90.00
#
_symmetry.space_group_name_H-M   'P 1'
#
loop_
_entity.id
_entity.type
_entity.pdbx_description
1 polymer ?
#
loop_
_entity_poly.entity_id
_entity_poly.type
_entity_poly.pdbx_seq_one_letter_code
_entity_poly.pdbx_strand_id
1 'polypeptide(L)'
;MGWDVVQIGLRHNLPIDDPMATAKEIATRMKQNIRLVARDDYRFDTEKNLVYSTHSWDCIELGTFKVNDFDKFFRLTVLNYQANQILDQIGVDNLKNIQFADEDAEFLICELERPFALYELDYDDDGNYMQFFRECINLDICVIERWWTWITKIREKVLEDNWLWNYRKRIYDRAKLFGCNEVVICSDQGPTELMCELMNKSADELVAYTKSRRYIDEVTWDDEKDKEDWINHGKQIQFSEYFSGTSKELLLSEDDFVEVVFDDFKDLESLDDANGE
;
A
#
# COMPACT_ATOMS: atom_id res chain seq x y z
N MET A 1 10.52 1.51 21.26
CA MET A 1 9.32 1.05 20.54
C MET A 1 9.78 0.80 19.10
N GLY A 2 9.47 -0.36 18.52
CA GLY A 2 9.96 -0.70 17.19
C GLY A 2 8.98 -0.25 16.10
N TRP A 3 9.51 0.10 14.93
CA TRP A 3 8.73 0.48 13.77
C TRP A 3 8.02 -0.72 13.13
N ASP A 4 6.81 -0.54 12.62
CA ASP A 4 6.10 -1.59 11.88
C ASP A 4 6.71 -1.77 10.48
N VAL A 5 6.44 -2.92 9.87
CA VAL A 5 6.95 -3.27 8.55
C VAL A 5 5.84 -3.09 7.53
N VAL A 6 6.09 -2.26 6.52
CA VAL A 6 5.18 -2.03 5.40
C VAL A 6 5.67 -2.81 4.18
N GLN A 7 4.74 -3.39 3.43
CA GLN A 7 5.05 -4.08 2.17
C GLN A 7 4.20 -3.47 1.05
N ILE A 8 4.86 -2.77 0.14
CA ILE A 8 4.22 -2.05 -0.97
C ILE A 8 4.40 -2.88 -2.24
N GLY A 9 3.34 -3.57 -2.67
CA GLY A 9 3.30 -4.26 -3.94
C GLY A 9 3.23 -3.27 -5.10
N LEU A 10 4.06 -3.46 -6.12
CA LEU A 10 4.20 -2.54 -7.25
C LEU A 10 3.63 -3.14 -8.54
N ARG A 11 3.13 -2.25 -9.41
CA ARG A 11 2.67 -2.54 -10.78
C ARG A 11 1.64 -3.67 -10.82
N HIS A 12 0.64 -3.61 -9.95
CA HIS A 12 -0.48 -4.55 -10.01
C HIS A 12 -1.22 -4.45 -11.35
N ASN A 13 -1.96 -5.49 -11.72
CA ASN A 13 -2.71 -5.55 -12.98
C ASN A 13 -4.24 -5.54 -12.79
N LEU A 14 -4.72 -5.10 -11.63
CA LEU A 14 -6.15 -4.93 -11.36
C LEU A 14 -6.76 -3.82 -12.24
N PRO A 15 -8.04 -3.96 -12.67
CA PRO A 15 -8.73 -2.98 -13.50
C PRO A 15 -9.25 -1.77 -12.68
N ILE A 16 -8.33 -1.05 -12.06
CA ILE A 16 -8.56 -0.10 -10.96
C ILE A 16 -9.52 1.06 -11.31
N ASP A 17 -9.65 1.39 -12.59
CA ASP A 17 -10.52 2.46 -13.09
C ASP A 17 -12.01 2.07 -13.12
N ASP A 18 -12.34 0.77 -12.99
CA ASP A 18 -13.71 0.26 -12.90
C ASP A 18 -13.91 -0.45 -11.55
N PRO A 19 -14.68 0.16 -10.61
CA PRO A 19 -14.95 -0.43 -9.30
C PRO A 19 -15.60 -1.82 -9.35
N MET A 20 -16.51 -2.05 -10.32
CA MET A 20 -17.22 -3.31 -10.45
C MET A 20 -16.29 -4.40 -10.97
N ALA A 21 -15.49 -4.07 -11.99
CA ALA A 21 -14.48 -4.99 -12.51
C ALA A 21 -13.42 -5.31 -11.45
N THR A 22 -12.96 -4.31 -10.70
CA THR A 22 -11.98 -4.46 -9.61
C THR A 22 -12.51 -5.39 -8.52
N ALA A 23 -13.74 -5.13 -8.03
CA ALA A 23 -14.36 -5.96 -7.00
C ALA A 23 -14.51 -7.42 -7.43
N LYS A 24 -14.96 -7.64 -8.68
CA LYS A 24 -15.09 -8.99 -9.26
C LYS A 24 -13.75 -9.70 -9.38
N GLU A 25 -12.71 -8.98 -9.81
CA GLU A 25 -11.36 -9.54 -9.97
C GLU A 25 -10.77 -9.92 -8.60
N ILE A 26 -10.86 -9.03 -7.61
CA ILE A 26 -10.42 -9.31 -6.23
C ILE A 26 -11.16 -10.52 -5.66
N ALA A 27 -12.49 -10.57 -5.80
CA ALA A 27 -13.29 -11.70 -5.33
C ALA A 27 -12.80 -13.02 -5.93
N THR A 28 -12.58 -13.02 -7.25
CA THR A 28 -12.13 -14.20 -8.00
C THR A 28 -10.75 -14.67 -7.56
N ARG A 29 -9.78 -13.74 -7.48
CA ARG A 29 -8.39 -14.07 -7.14
C ARG A 29 -8.27 -14.55 -5.70
N MET A 30 -8.88 -13.84 -4.75
CA MET A 30 -8.87 -14.23 -3.34
C MET A 30 -9.76 -15.44 -3.03
N LYS A 31 -10.66 -15.81 -3.95
CA LYS A 31 -11.73 -16.80 -3.75
C LYS A 31 -12.61 -16.44 -2.53
N GLN A 32 -12.87 -15.14 -2.35
CA GLN A 32 -13.67 -14.60 -1.26
C GLN A 32 -14.83 -13.78 -1.80
N ASN A 33 -15.97 -13.84 -1.13
CA ASN A 33 -17.12 -13.03 -1.50
C ASN A 33 -16.82 -11.56 -1.18
N ILE A 34 -17.14 -10.65 -2.09
CA ILE A 34 -16.86 -9.21 -1.95
C ILE A 34 -18.17 -8.43 -1.92
N ARG A 35 -18.31 -7.54 -0.94
CA ARG A 35 -19.33 -6.48 -0.93
C ARG A 35 -18.64 -5.18 -1.32
N LEU A 36 -19.04 -4.61 -2.45
CA LEU A 36 -18.57 -3.33 -2.93
C LEU A 36 -19.45 -2.23 -2.34
N VAL A 37 -18.83 -1.26 -1.69
CA VAL A 37 -19.50 -0.13 -1.06
C VAL A 37 -18.80 1.18 -1.38
N ALA A 38 -19.49 2.29 -1.13
CA ALA A 38 -18.89 3.62 -0.96
C ALA A 38 -19.18 4.12 0.45
N ARG A 39 -18.32 4.99 0.97
CA ARG A 39 -18.64 5.74 2.20
C ARG A 39 -19.73 6.76 1.91
N ASP A 40 -20.56 7.00 2.91
CA ASP A 40 -21.65 7.96 2.82
C ASP A 40 -21.27 9.31 3.43
N ASP A 41 -20.13 9.88 3.05
CA ASP A 41 -19.50 11.04 3.67
C ASP A 41 -20.13 12.40 3.29
N TYR A 42 -20.71 12.53 2.09
CA TYR A 42 -21.11 13.83 1.51
C TYR A 42 -22.53 13.89 0.96
N ARG A 43 -23.09 15.11 0.98
CA ARG A 43 -24.32 15.50 0.28
C ARG A 43 -24.10 16.81 -0.47
N PHE A 44 -24.64 16.91 -1.67
CA PHE A 44 -24.60 18.13 -2.47
C PHE A 44 -25.99 18.74 -2.67
N ASP A 45 -26.16 19.99 -2.26
CA ASP A 45 -27.34 20.81 -2.53
C ASP A 45 -27.10 21.65 -3.79
N THR A 46 -27.70 21.22 -4.90
CA THR A 46 -27.55 21.87 -6.20
C THR A 46 -28.14 23.28 -6.24
N GLU A 47 -29.18 23.56 -5.45
CA GLU A 47 -29.82 24.89 -5.43
C GLU A 47 -28.93 25.92 -4.73
N LYS A 48 -28.24 25.49 -3.67
CA LYS A 48 -27.32 26.35 -2.91
C LYS A 48 -25.87 26.27 -3.38
N ASN A 49 -25.55 25.33 -4.27
CA ASN A 49 -24.18 24.99 -4.66
C ASN A 49 -23.29 24.70 -3.45
N LEU A 50 -23.81 23.90 -2.51
CA LEU A 50 -23.24 23.70 -1.17
C LEU A 50 -23.06 22.21 -0.88
N VAL A 51 -21.86 21.82 -0.45
CA VAL A 51 -21.56 20.47 0.03
C VAL A 51 -21.65 20.42 1.55
N TYR A 52 -22.27 19.36 2.05
CA TYR A 52 -22.36 19.02 3.47
C TYR A 52 -21.66 17.70 3.72
N SER A 53 -20.98 17.59 4.86
CA SER A 53 -20.61 16.31 5.42
C SER A 53 -21.83 15.68 6.11
N THR A 54 -21.94 14.35 6.09
CA THR A 54 -23.04 13.61 6.73
C THR A 54 -22.72 13.19 8.16
N HIS A 55 -21.43 13.16 8.51
CA HIS A 55 -20.88 12.56 9.74
C HIS A 55 -21.37 11.12 9.98
N SER A 56 -21.70 10.39 8.91
CA SER A 56 -22.21 9.04 8.99
C SER A 56 -21.10 8.00 8.88
N TRP A 57 -21.27 6.87 9.57
CA TRP A 57 -20.49 5.65 9.35
C TRP A 57 -21.18 4.69 8.38
N ASP A 58 -22.27 5.13 7.77
CA ASP A 58 -23.04 4.34 6.83
C ASP A 58 -22.27 4.14 5.53
N CYS A 59 -22.57 3.02 4.88
CA CYS A 59 -22.01 2.66 3.59
C CYS A 59 -23.15 2.56 2.56
N ILE A 60 -22.92 3.09 1.37
CA ILE A 60 -23.78 2.91 0.21
C ILE A 60 -23.39 1.60 -0.47
N GLU A 61 -24.29 0.61 -0.50
CA GLU A 61 -24.04 -0.64 -1.22
C GLU A 61 -24.09 -0.39 -2.74
N LEU A 62 -22.98 -0.72 -3.41
CA LEU A 62 -22.86 -0.61 -4.86
C LEU A 62 -23.08 -1.96 -5.54
N GLY A 63 -22.68 -3.05 -4.90
CA GLY A 63 -22.90 -4.40 -5.43
C GLY A 63 -22.30 -5.51 -4.56
N THR A 64 -22.62 -6.76 -4.93
CA THR A 64 -22.09 -7.96 -4.29
C THR A 64 -21.60 -8.97 -5.32
N PHE A 65 -20.48 -9.62 -5.01
CA PHE A 65 -19.81 -10.58 -5.87
C PHE A 65 -19.58 -11.87 -5.10
N LYS A 66 -20.35 -12.91 -5.44
CA LYS A 66 -20.22 -14.24 -4.83
C LYS A 66 -19.39 -15.17 -5.72
N VAL A 67 -18.38 -15.78 -5.12
CA VAL A 67 -17.48 -16.77 -5.73
C VAL A 67 -17.48 -18.09 -4.95
N ASN A 68 -18.09 -18.11 -3.78
CA ASN A 68 -18.25 -19.30 -2.94
C ASN A 68 -19.56 -19.21 -2.12
N ASP A 69 -19.90 -20.31 -1.44
CA ASP A 69 -21.12 -20.42 -0.63
C ASP A 69 -20.96 -19.94 0.82
N PHE A 70 -19.83 -19.34 1.19
CA PHE A 70 -19.64 -18.80 2.54
C PHE A 70 -20.43 -17.50 2.74
N ASP A 71 -21.02 -17.34 3.92
CA ASP A 71 -21.78 -16.13 4.26
C ASP A 71 -20.89 -14.92 4.59
N LYS A 72 -19.58 -15.11 4.76
CA LYS A 72 -18.64 -14.02 5.03
C LYS A 72 -18.31 -13.26 3.75
N PHE A 73 -18.39 -11.93 3.83
CA PHE A 73 -17.98 -11.01 2.77
C PHE A 73 -16.82 -10.16 3.26
N PHE A 74 -15.83 -9.99 2.42
CA PHE A 74 -14.87 -8.89 2.57
C PHE A 74 -15.50 -7.62 2.00
N ARG A 75 -15.21 -6.48 2.61
CA ARG A 75 -15.77 -5.19 2.19
C ARG A 75 -14.72 -4.45 1.39
N LEU A 76 -15.04 -4.16 0.13
CA LEU A 76 -14.23 -3.29 -0.72
C LEU A 76 -14.91 -1.92 -0.77
N THR A 77 -14.24 -0.91 -0.25
CA THR A 77 -14.74 0.46 -0.17
C THR A 77 -14.12 1.31 -1.27
N VAL A 78 -14.94 1.96 -2.10
CA VAL A 78 -14.50 3.00 -3.05
C VAL A 78 -14.42 4.32 -2.30
N LEU A 79 -13.21 4.86 -2.14
CA LEU A 79 -12.99 5.97 -1.22
C LEU A 79 -13.51 7.31 -1.76
N ASN A 80 -13.28 7.60 -3.04
CA ASN A 80 -13.64 8.89 -3.66
C ASN A 80 -14.99 8.89 -4.41
N TYR A 81 -15.87 7.91 -4.14
CA TYR A 81 -17.08 7.69 -4.94
C TYR A 81 -18.01 8.91 -4.96
N GLN A 82 -18.37 9.43 -3.78
CA GLN A 82 -19.29 10.57 -3.69
C GLN A 82 -18.64 11.87 -4.16
N ALA A 83 -17.36 12.07 -3.87
CA ALA A 83 -16.60 13.20 -4.40
C ALA A 83 -16.67 13.23 -5.94
N ASN A 84 -16.44 12.09 -6.60
CA ASN A 84 -16.57 11.97 -8.06
C ASN A 84 -18.00 12.20 -8.55
N GLN A 85 -19.02 11.68 -7.86
CA GLN A 85 -20.42 11.95 -8.22
C GLN A 85 -20.77 13.44 -8.16
N ILE A 86 -20.26 14.16 -7.16
CA ILE A 86 -20.45 15.59 -7.03
C ILE A 86 -19.72 16.32 -8.16
N LEU A 87 -18.46 15.93 -8.43
CA LEU A 87 -17.67 16.49 -9.53
C LEU A 87 -18.35 16.31 -10.89
N ASP A 88 -18.91 15.13 -11.16
CA ASP A 88 -19.65 14.82 -12.39
C ASP A 88 -20.90 15.69 -12.55
N GLN A 89 -21.58 16.04 -11.45
CA GLN A 89 -22.76 16.89 -11.47
C GLN A 89 -22.42 18.37 -11.72
N ILE A 90 -21.35 18.88 -11.12
CA ILE A 90 -20.99 20.31 -11.20
C ILE A 90 -20.07 20.62 -12.38
N GLY A 91 -19.28 19.64 -12.82
CA GLY A 91 -18.18 19.80 -13.78
C GLY A 91 -16.91 20.40 -13.17
N VAL A 92 -15.75 19.93 -13.63
CA VAL A 92 -14.42 20.31 -13.10
C VAL A 92 -14.21 21.82 -13.01
N ASP A 93 -14.64 22.58 -14.03
CA ASP A 93 -14.45 24.03 -14.09
C ASP A 93 -15.20 24.80 -12.98
N ASN A 94 -16.22 24.19 -12.38
CA ASN A 94 -17.06 24.78 -11.35
C ASN A 94 -16.68 24.37 -9.93
N LEU A 95 -15.69 23.48 -9.75
CA LEU A 95 -15.25 23.04 -8.41
C LEU A 95 -14.84 24.22 -7.53
N LYS A 96 -14.15 25.22 -8.10
CA LYS A 96 -13.74 26.44 -7.39
C LYS A 96 -14.90 27.33 -6.91
N ASN A 97 -16.12 27.09 -7.39
CA ASN A 97 -17.30 27.90 -7.08
C ASN A 97 -18.21 27.24 -6.03
N ILE A 98 -17.89 26.01 -5.59
CA ILE A 98 -18.70 25.33 -4.58
C ILE A 98 -18.48 25.94 -3.21
N GLN A 99 -19.53 25.90 -2.39
CA GLN A 99 -19.47 26.27 -0.99
C GLN A 99 -19.42 24.99 -0.15
N PHE A 100 -18.81 25.08 1.03
CA PHE A 100 -18.74 24.00 2.00
C PHE A 100 -19.43 24.42 3.29
N ALA A 101 -20.17 23.49 3.90
CA ALA A 101 -20.90 23.75 5.13
C ALA A 101 -19.99 23.76 6.36
N ASP A 102 -18.88 23.01 6.30
CA ASP A 102 -17.92 22.79 7.38
C ASP A 102 -16.56 22.31 6.84
N GLU A 103 -15.55 22.27 7.72
CA GLU A 103 -14.19 21.83 7.40
C GLU A 103 -14.13 20.37 6.94
N ASP A 104 -15.02 19.50 7.44
CA ASP A 104 -15.08 18.09 7.03
C ASP A 104 -15.57 17.98 5.57
N ALA A 105 -16.52 18.82 5.16
CA ALA A 105 -16.98 18.91 3.77
C ALA A 105 -15.87 19.43 2.84
N GLU A 106 -14.99 20.32 3.31
CA GLU A 106 -13.83 20.79 2.52
C GLU A 106 -12.85 19.67 2.16
N PHE A 107 -12.83 18.59 2.94
CA PHE A 107 -11.99 17.42 2.67
C PHE A 107 -12.29 16.75 1.31
N LEU A 108 -13.47 16.98 0.75
CA LEU A 108 -13.83 16.56 -0.61
C LEU A 108 -12.78 17.03 -1.65
N ILE A 109 -12.19 18.22 -1.48
CA ILE A 109 -11.13 18.70 -2.39
C ILE A 109 -9.91 17.80 -2.32
N CYS A 110 -9.50 17.38 -1.12
CA CYS A 110 -8.38 16.46 -0.93
C CYS A 110 -8.65 15.13 -1.63
N GLU A 111 -9.86 14.58 -1.50
CA GLU A 111 -10.23 13.32 -2.16
C GLU A 111 -10.21 13.39 -3.70
N LEU A 112 -10.52 14.56 -4.27
CA LEU A 112 -10.49 14.78 -5.71
C LEU A 112 -9.08 15.05 -6.25
N GLU A 113 -8.30 15.90 -5.56
CA GLU A 113 -6.99 16.33 -6.05
C GLU A 113 -5.88 15.33 -5.75
N ARG A 114 -5.96 14.67 -4.58
CA ARG A 114 -4.95 13.75 -4.06
C ARG A 114 -5.65 12.62 -3.31
N PRO A 115 -6.40 11.75 -4.00
CA PRO A 115 -7.00 10.60 -3.36
C PRO A 115 -5.90 9.82 -2.63
N PHE A 116 -6.10 9.61 -1.32
CA PHE A 116 -5.12 8.89 -0.49
C PHE A 116 -4.93 7.49 -1.06
N ALA A 117 -6.00 6.69 -1.09
CA ALA A 117 -6.09 5.44 -1.86
C ALA A 117 -7.35 5.47 -2.72
N LEU A 118 -7.45 4.57 -3.71
CA LEU A 118 -8.65 4.41 -4.54
C LEU A 118 -9.65 3.46 -3.86
N TYR A 119 -9.13 2.38 -3.28
CA TYR A 119 -9.93 1.39 -2.58
C TYR A 119 -9.29 0.97 -1.26
N GLU A 120 -10.14 0.56 -0.34
CA GLU A 120 -9.78 -0.09 0.92
C GLU A 120 -10.50 -1.44 1.00
N LEU A 121 -9.75 -2.53 1.19
CA LEU A 121 -10.31 -3.86 1.37
C LEU A 121 -10.17 -4.27 2.84
N ASP A 122 -11.29 -4.28 3.55
CA ASP A 122 -11.41 -4.87 4.88
C ASP A 122 -11.60 -6.38 4.72
N TYR A 123 -10.59 -7.15 5.13
CA TYR A 123 -10.56 -8.61 4.94
C TYR A 123 -10.71 -9.39 6.26
N ASP A 124 -10.79 -8.70 7.39
CA ASP A 124 -11.18 -9.29 8.66
C ASP A 124 -11.95 -8.29 9.54
N ASP A 125 -12.42 -8.81 10.68
CA ASP A 125 -13.20 -8.04 11.65
C ASP A 125 -12.29 -7.33 12.68
N ASP A 126 -10.97 -7.54 12.59
CA ASP A 126 -9.97 -6.96 13.49
C ASP A 126 -9.49 -5.58 13.00
N GLY A 127 -10.04 -5.10 11.89
CA GLY A 127 -9.72 -3.80 11.31
C GLY A 127 -8.47 -3.81 10.45
N ASN A 128 -8.00 -4.98 10.01
CA ASN A 128 -6.92 -5.05 9.04
C ASN A 128 -7.46 -4.78 7.63
N TYR A 129 -6.74 -3.96 6.89
CA TYR A 129 -7.17 -3.52 5.57
C TYR A 129 -6.00 -3.36 4.61
N MET A 130 -6.24 -3.72 3.35
CA MET A 130 -5.33 -3.40 2.26
C MET A 130 -5.79 -2.12 1.55
N GLN A 131 -4.83 -1.32 1.11
CA GLN A 131 -5.10 -0.11 0.33
C GLN A 131 -4.60 -0.27 -1.09
N PHE A 132 -5.46 0.07 -2.04
CA PHE A 132 -5.19 -0.04 -3.47
C PHE A 132 -5.06 1.36 -4.05
N PHE A 133 -3.92 1.62 -4.66
CA PHE A 133 -3.60 2.84 -5.38
C PHE A 133 -3.67 2.56 -6.88
N ARG A 134 -3.25 3.52 -7.71
CA ARG A 134 -3.31 3.34 -9.16
C ARG A 134 -2.39 2.23 -9.66
N GLU A 135 -1.17 2.16 -9.11
CA GLU A 135 -0.16 1.19 -9.50
C GLU A 135 0.45 0.45 -8.29
N CYS A 136 0.11 0.84 -7.06
CA CYS A 136 0.67 0.31 -5.83
C CYS A 136 -0.41 -0.32 -4.95
N ILE A 137 -0.04 -1.28 -4.11
CA ILE A 137 -0.91 -1.87 -3.09
C ILE A 137 -0.15 -1.91 -1.77
N ASN A 138 -0.73 -1.37 -0.69
CA ASN A 138 -0.28 -1.73 0.65
C ASN A 138 -0.80 -3.15 0.94
N LEU A 139 0.10 -4.13 0.95
CA LEU A 139 -0.24 -5.56 1.01
C LEU A 139 -0.74 -6.02 2.38
N ASP A 140 -0.50 -5.20 3.42
CA ASP A 140 -0.92 -5.40 4.80
C ASP A 140 -0.72 -6.86 5.26
N ILE A 141 0.54 -7.31 5.26
CA ILE A 141 0.87 -8.66 5.68
C ILE A 141 1.24 -8.58 7.15
N CYS A 142 0.43 -9.21 8.00
CA CYS A 142 0.69 -9.27 9.43
C CYS A 142 2.12 -9.80 9.72
N VAL A 143 2.96 -8.91 10.23
CA VAL A 143 4.30 -9.18 10.73
C VAL A 143 4.27 -9.10 12.26
N ILE A 144 4.54 -10.23 12.92
CA ILE A 144 4.53 -10.32 14.39
C ILE A 144 5.68 -9.50 15.00
N GLU A 145 6.75 -9.31 14.24
CA GLU A 145 7.98 -8.64 14.68
C GLU A 145 8.14 -7.26 14.02
N ARG A 146 8.81 -6.35 14.72
CA ARG A 146 9.08 -4.98 14.26
C ARG A 146 10.26 -4.93 13.28
N TRP A 147 10.42 -3.82 12.57
CA TRP A 147 11.48 -3.58 11.59
C TRP A 147 12.89 -3.84 12.15
N TRP A 148 13.14 -3.48 13.41
CA TRP A 148 14.42 -3.77 14.07
C TRP A 148 14.75 -5.28 14.09
N THR A 149 13.76 -6.15 14.28
CA THR A 149 13.96 -7.60 14.23
C THR A 149 14.35 -8.03 12.81
N TRP A 150 13.72 -7.47 11.77
CA TRP A 150 14.09 -7.74 10.37
C TRP A 150 15.54 -7.33 10.09
N ILE A 151 15.93 -6.11 10.46
CA ILE A 151 17.31 -5.63 10.31
C ILE A 151 18.29 -6.57 11.01
N THR A 152 17.98 -6.96 12.25
CA THR A 152 18.84 -7.86 13.03
C THR A 152 19.02 -9.21 12.33
N LYS A 153 17.92 -9.82 11.85
CA LYS A 153 17.95 -11.10 11.13
C LYS A 153 18.71 -11.03 9.80
N ILE A 154 18.55 -9.93 9.08
CA ILE A 154 19.30 -9.69 7.83
C ILE A 154 20.79 -9.54 8.15
N ARG A 155 21.15 -8.77 9.17
CA ARG A 155 22.55 -8.55 9.58
C ARG A 155 23.23 -9.82 10.06
N GLU A 156 22.55 -10.65 10.83
CA GLU A 156 23.07 -11.92 11.33
C GLU A 156 23.27 -12.97 10.23
N LYS A 157 22.71 -12.75 9.02
CA LYS A 157 22.81 -13.60 7.83
C LYS A 157 22.70 -15.10 8.15
N VAL A 158 21.64 -15.46 8.86
CA VAL A 158 21.32 -16.86 9.14
C VAL A 158 20.64 -17.42 7.90
N LEU A 159 21.40 -18.05 6.99
CA LEU A 159 20.85 -18.57 5.72
C LEU A 159 19.80 -19.66 5.90
N GLU A 160 19.78 -20.32 7.06
CA GLU A 160 18.72 -21.27 7.47
C GLU A 160 17.52 -20.57 8.14
N ASP A 161 17.43 -19.24 8.03
CA ASP A 161 16.34 -18.48 8.64
C ASP A 161 15.03 -18.68 7.87
N ASN A 162 14.37 -19.78 8.23
CA ASN A 162 13.01 -20.09 7.81
C ASN A 162 12.05 -18.92 8.11
N TRP A 163 12.36 -18.05 9.07
CA TRP A 163 11.48 -16.94 9.43
C TRP A 163 11.43 -15.87 8.32
N LEU A 164 12.57 -15.29 7.93
CA LEU A 164 12.62 -14.30 6.83
C LEU A 164 12.14 -14.91 5.51
N TRP A 165 12.50 -16.17 5.24
CA TRP A 165 12.04 -16.88 4.05
C TRP A 165 10.51 -17.02 4.03
N ASN A 166 9.90 -17.44 5.15
CA ASN A 166 8.45 -17.57 5.24
C ASN A 166 7.74 -16.24 5.06
N TYR A 167 8.28 -15.13 5.60
CA TYR A 167 7.71 -13.81 5.34
C TYR A 167 7.83 -13.41 3.88
N ARG A 168 9.01 -13.55 3.28
CA ARG A 168 9.22 -13.31 1.85
C ARG A 168 8.21 -14.09 1.00
N LYS A 169 7.97 -15.37 1.33
CA LYS A 169 7.02 -16.22 0.61
C LYS A 169 5.57 -15.75 0.79
N ARG A 170 5.17 -15.30 1.98
CA ARG A 170 3.84 -14.69 2.21
C ARG A 170 3.66 -13.40 1.43
N ILE A 171 4.71 -12.57 1.34
CA ILE A 171 4.74 -11.35 0.54
C ILE A 171 4.58 -11.67 -0.93
N TYR A 172 5.36 -12.62 -1.44
CA TYR A 172 5.24 -13.13 -2.80
C TYR A 172 3.82 -13.64 -3.10
N ASP A 173 3.30 -14.55 -2.28
CA ASP A 173 1.97 -15.17 -2.50
C ASP A 173 0.87 -14.08 -2.57
N ARG A 174 0.92 -13.07 -1.69
CA ARG A 174 -0.04 -11.94 -1.69
C ARG A 174 0.18 -10.96 -2.85
N ALA A 175 1.43 -10.61 -3.16
CA ALA A 175 1.76 -9.70 -4.26
C ALA A 175 1.32 -10.30 -5.61
N LYS A 176 1.63 -11.58 -5.84
CA LYS A 176 1.22 -12.30 -7.06
C LYS A 176 -0.28 -12.47 -7.18
N LEU A 177 -0.99 -12.60 -6.06
CA LEU A 177 -2.45 -12.59 -6.04
C LEU A 177 -3.02 -11.36 -6.74
N PHE A 178 -2.38 -10.19 -6.63
CA PHE A 178 -2.83 -8.96 -7.28
C PHE A 178 -2.06 -8.63 -8.56
N GLY A 179 -1.18 -9.53 -9.01
CA GLY A 179 -0.38 -9.36 -10.22
C GLY A 179 0.76 -8.37 -10.06
N CYS A 180 1.17 -8.04 -8.83
CA CYS A 180 2.39 -7.28 -8.58
C CYS A 180 3.61 -8.11 -8.99
N ASN A 181 4.59 -7.45 -9.60
CA ASN A 181 5.84 -8.09 -10.01
C ASN A 181 7.00 -7.78 -9.06
N GLU A 182 6.92 -6.70 -8.31
CA GLU A 182 7.95 -6.21 -7.39
C GLU A 182 7.31 -5.75 -6.08
N VAL A 183 8.11 -5.67 -5.03
CA VAL A 183 7.71 -5.10 -3.73
C VAL A 183 8.81 -4.21 -3.17
N VAL A 184 8.40 -3.17 -2.46
CA VAL A 184 9.26 -2.38 -1.58
C VAL A 184 8.84 -2.68 -0.14
N ILE A 185 9.81 -3.03 0.70
CA ILE A 185 9.60 -3.32 2.11
C ILE A 185 10.42 -2.32 2.92
N CYS A 186 9.77 -1.61 3.84
CA CYS A 186 10.39 -0.59 4.66
C CYS A 186 9.68 -0.44 6.00
N SER A 187 10.21 0.43 6.85
CA SER A 187 9.55 0.85 8.08
C SER A 187 8.41 1.84 7.80
N ASP A 188 7.33 1.75 8.57
CA ASP A 188 6.22 2.71 8.59
C ASP A 188 6.57 4.05 9.26
N GLN A 189 7.72 4.11 9.94
CA GLN A 189 8.18 5.26 10.72
C GLN A 189 9.58 5.71 10.30
N GLY A 190 9.92 6.93 10.71
CA GLY A 190 11.18 7.56 10.38
C GLY A 190 11.20 8.08 8.94
N PRO A 191 12.38 8.28 8.35
CA PRO A 191 12.49 8.82 6.99
C PRO A 191 11.71 8.01 5.94
N THR A 192 11.58 6.70 6.13
CA THR A 192 10.90 5.81 5.18
C THR A 192 9.38 5.97 5.16
N GLU A 193 8.77 6.63 6.16
CA GLU A 193 7.34 6.93 6.21
C GLU A 193 6.87 7.70 4.97
N LEU A 194 7.71 8.60 4.44
CA LEU A 194 7.43 9.38 3.23
C LEU A 194 7.18 8.49 1.99
N MET A 195 7.68 7.26 1.96
CA MET A 195 7.34 6.34 0.87
C MET A 195 5.87 5.91 0.91
N CYS A 196 5.28 5.79 2.10
CA CYS A 196 3.88 5.45 2.26
C CYS A 196 2.97 6.58 1.76
N GLU A 197 3.37 7.84 1.98
CA GLU A 197 2.67 9.03 1.48
C GLU A 197 2.70 9.15 -0.05
N LEU A 198 3.66 8.49 -0.71
CA LEU A 198 3.88 8.57 -2.15
C LEU A 198 3.31 7.37 -2.92
N MET A 199 2.58 6.47 -2.26
CA MET A 199 1.97 5.29 -2.92
C MET A 199 0.92 5.66 -3.98
N ASN A 200 0.39 6.89 -3.95
CA ASN A 200 -0.52 7.42 -4.97
C ASN A 200 0.17 7.82 -6.29
N LYS A 201 1.51 7.89 -6.31
CA LYS A 201 2.31 8.11 -7.53
C LYS A 201 2.40 6.83 -8.36
N SER A 202 2.98 6.94 -9.55
CA SER A 202 3.33 5.75 -10.33
C SER A 202 4.36 4.90 -9.59
N ALA A 203 4.35 3.60 -9.85
CA ALA A 203 5.31 2.67 -9.23
C ALA A 203 6.76 3.01 -9.63
N ASP A 204 6.96 3.51 -10.85
CA ASP A 204 8.28 3.97 -11.33
C ASP A 204 8.77 5.20 -10.57
N GLU A 205 7.89 6.18 -10.31
CA GLU A 205 8.24 7.35 -9.49
C GLU A 205 8.56 6.95 -8.06
N LEU A 206 7.79 6.06 -7.44
CA LEU A 206 8.05 5.59 -6.08
C LEU A 206 9.40 4.86 -6.03
N VAL A 207 9.68 3.95 -6.97
CA VAL A 207 10.98 3.26 -7.05
C VAL A 207 12.13 4.25 -7.25
N ALA A 208 11.98 5.24 -8.14
CA ALA A 208 13.00 6.25 -8.37
C ALA A 208 13.24 7.11 -7.11
N TYR A 209 12.17 7.50 -6.41
CA TYR A 209 12.22 8.23 -5.16
C TYR A 209 12.96 7.44 -4.07
N THR A 210 12.58 6.17 -3.89
CA THR A 210 13.22 5.28 -2.92
C THR A 210 14.69 5.08 -3.26
N LYS A 211 15.04 4.71 -4.51
CA LYS A 211 16.43 4.46 -4.91
C LYS A 211 17.34 5.67 -4.82
N SER A 212 16.79 6.87 -5.05
CA SER A 212 17.54 8.12 -4.90
C SER A 212 17.68 8.58 -3.44
N ARG A 213 17.03 7.88 -2.49
CA ARG A 213 17.04 8.18 -1.05
C ARG A 213 16.59 9.61 -0.73
N ARG A 214 15.75 10.20 -1.58
CA ARG A 214 15.28 11.59 -1.43
C ARG A 214 14.57 11.86 -0.11
N TYR A 215 13.94 10.84 0.48
CA TYR A 215 13.30 10.93 1.78
C TYR A 215 14.24 11.36 2.91
N ILE A 216 15.55 11.10 2.80
CA ILE A 216 16.54 11.55 3.81
C ILE A 216 16.67 13.06 3.81
N ASP A 217 16.52 13.72 2.66
CA ASP A 217 16.62 15.17 2.55
C ASP A 217 15.29 15.89 2.80
N GLU A 218 14.18 15.19 2.60
CA GLU A 218 12.82 15.75 2.70
C GLU A 218 12.22 15.63 4.11
N VAL A 219 12.65 14.64 4.91
CA VAL A 219 12.23 14.52 6.31
C VAL A 219 12.86 15.61 7.18
N THR A 220 12.14 16.03 8.23
CA THR A 220 12.70 16.90 9.25
C THR A 220 13.49 16.09 10.27
N TRP A 221 14.76 16.44 10.45
CA TRP A 221 15.65 15.79 11.43
C TRP A 221 15.70 16.59 12.73
N ASP A 222 15.51 15.89 13.85
CA ASP A 222 15.71 16.47 15.18
C ASP A 222 17.21 16.58 15.54
N ASP A 223 18.05 15.69 14.99
CA ASP A 223 19.50 15.65 15.17
C ASP A 223 20.21 15.45 13.81
N GLU A 224 21.16 16.33 13.49
CA GLU A 224 21.99 16.22 12.29
C GLU A 224 22.86 14.97 12.30
N LYS A 225 23.23 14.46 13.48
CA LYS A 225 23.97 13.21 13.58
C LYS A 225 23.13 12.03 13.09
N ASP A 226 21.85 11.98 13.41
CA ASP A 226 20.96 10.92 12.93
C ASP A 226 20.85 10.97 11.40
N LYS A 227 20.80 12.18 10.82
CA LYS A 227 20.85 12.37 9.37
C LYS A 227 22.15 11.81 8.77
N GLU A 228 23.30 12.18 9.35
CA GLU A 228 24.61 11.67 8.91
C GLU A 228 24.69 10.14 9.01
N ASP A 229 24.16 9.56 10.09
CA ASP A 229 24.14 8.12 10.30
C ASP A 229 23.30 7.44 9.20
N TRP A 230 22.13 7.97 8.86
CA TRP A 230 21.35 7.46 7.73
C TRP A 230 22.10 7.57 6.41
N ILE A 231 22.68 8.72 6.09
CA ILE A 231 23.43 8.92 4.84
C ILE A 231 24.55 7.89 4.70
N ASN A 232 25.33 7.68 5.77
CA ASN A 232 26.54 6.86 5.74
C ASN A 232 26.25 5.35 5.87
N HIS A 233 25.27 4.98 6.70
CA HIS A 233 25.08 3.60 7.16
C HIS A 233 23.79 2.94 6.65
N GLY A 234 22.79 3.70 6.22
CA GLY A 234 21.56 3.15 5.64
C GLY A 234 21.83 2.46 4.29
N LYS A 235 21.44 1.19 4.17
CA LYS A 235 21.56 0.38 2.95
C LYS A 235 20.21 -0.06 2.40
N GLN A 236 20.11 -0.03 1.08
CA GLN A 236 19.04 -0.69 0.33
C GLN A 236 19.57 -2.01 -0.21
N ILE A 237 18.78 -3.07 -0.10
CA ILE A 237 19.20 -4.42 -0.54
C ILE A 237 18.14 -5.06 -1.43
N GLN A 238 18.56 -6.02 -2.24
CA GLN A 238 17.64 -6.94 -2.92
C GLN A 238 17.45 -8.21 -2.08
N PHE A 239 16.21 -8.62 -1.85
CA PHE A 239 15.92 -9.76 -0.99
C PHE A 239 16.39 -11.10 -1.59
N SER A 240 16.33 -11.26 -2.90
CA SER A 240 16.85 -12.44 -3.59
C SER A 240 18.37 -12.59 -3.43
N GLU A 241 19.12 -11.48 -3.39
CA GLU A 241 20.56 -11.48 -3.15
C GLU A 241 20.91 -11.96 -1.74
N TYR A 242 20.06 -11.68 -0.75
CA TYR A 242 20.21 -12.21 0.61
C TYR A 242 20.16 -13.75 0.64
N PHE A 243 19.17 -14.35 -0.04
CA PHE A 243 18.97 -15.81 -0.01
C PHE A 243 19.87 -16.59 -0.94
N SER A 244 20.29 -16.01 -2.07
CA SER A 244 21.17 -16.69 -3.04
C SER A 244 22.58 -16.99 -2.49
N GLY A 245 23.02 -16.30 -1.42
CA GLY A 245 24.33 -16.52 -0.80
C GLY A 245 25.53 -16.14 -1.66
N THR A 246 25.30 -15.75 -2.93
CA THR A 246 26.31 -15.40 -3.94
C THR A 246 26.72 -13.94 -3.88
N SER A 247 25.94 -13.07 -3.22
CA SER A 247 26.31 -11.67 -3.11
C SER A 247 27.45 -11.49 -2.10
N LYS A 248 28.62 -11.13 -2.63
CA LYS A 248 29.65 -10.41 -1.87
C LYS A 248 29.18 -9.00 -1.48
N GLU A 249 27.94 -8.61 -1.80
CA GLU A 249 27.40 -7.26 -1.71
C GLU A 249 26.57 -7.02 -0.45
N LEU A 250 25.99 -8.06 0.18
CA LEU A 250 25.43 -7.96 1.54
C LEU A 250 26.53 -8.04 2.62
N LEU A 251 27.63 -7.31 2.41
CA LEU A 251 28.66 -7.05 3.41
C LEU A 251 28.24 -5.79 4.17
N LEU A 252 27.29 -5.95 5.09
CA LEU A 252 26.96 -4.91 6.06
C LEU A 252 28.11 -4.82 7.07
N SER A 253 28.70 -3.63 7.22
CA SER A 253 29.61 -3.33 8.32
C SER A 253 28.85 -3.31 9.66
N GLU A 254 29.58 -3.25 10.78
CA GLU A 254 28.94 -3.23 12.11
C GLU A 254 28.00 -2.04 12.31
N ASP A 255 28.30 -0.92 11.66
CA ASP A 255 27.53 0.33 11.75
C ASP A 255 26.37 0.37 10.73
N ASP A 256 26.38 -0.48 9.70
CA ASP A 256 25.36 -0.47 8.65
C ASP A 256 24.02 -1.04 9.12
N PHE A 257 22.94 -0.49 8.60
CA PHE A 257 21.58 -1.00 8.79
C PHE A 257 20.80 -0.99 7.47
N VAL A 258 19.80 -1.86 7.37
CA VAL A 258 18.93 -1.93 6.20
C VAL A 258 17.77 -0.96 6.39
N GLU A 259 17.65 0.00 5.48
CA GLU A 259 16.55 0.97 5.45
C GLU A 259 15.41 0.51 4.53
N VAL A 260 15.73 -0.19 3.45
CA VAL A 260 14.77 -0.65 2.44
C VAL A 260 15.19 -2.00 1.88
N VAL A 261 14.21 -2.88 1.68
CA VAL A 261 14.38 -4.15 0.95
C VAL A 261 13.52 -4.10 -0.31
N PHE A 262 14.14 -4.32 -1.46
CA PHE A 262 13.47 -4.57 -2.73
C PHE A 262 13.37 -6.06 -3.00
N ASP A 263 12.31 -6.50 -3.66
CA ASP A 263 12.22 -7.87 -4.16
C ASP A 263 11.44 -7.90 -5.48
N ASP A 264 11.94 -8.65 -6.45
CA ASP A 264 11.36 -8.84 -7.78
C ASP A 264 10.90 -10.30 -8.01
N PHE A 265 11.08 -11.15 -7.01
CA PHE A 265 10.61 -12.54 -6.94
C PHE A 265 11.04 -13.47 -8.08
N LYS A 266 11.94 -13.05 -8.98
CA LYS A 266 12.31 -13.84 -10.16
C LYS A 266 12.88 -15.22 -9.81
N ASP A 267 13.62 -15.30 -8.71
CA ASP A 267 14.15 -16.55 -8.17
C ASP A 267 13.05 -17.46 -7.63
N LEU A 268 11.97 -16.92 -7.05
CA LEU A 268 10.82 -17.70 -6.56
C LEU A 268 9.98 -18.24 -7.72
N GLU A 269 9.73 -17.43 -8.75
CA GLU A 269 9.00 -17.87 -9.95
C GLU A 269 9.68 -19.07 -10.62
N SER A 270 11.02 -19.02 -10.73
CA SER A 270 11.79 -20.12 -11.29
C SER A 270 11.71 -21.43 -10.49
N LEU A 271 11.46 -21.34 -9.18
CA LEU A 271 11.28 -22.50 -8.30
C LEU A 271 9.86 -23.08 -8.40
N ASP A 272 8.85 -22.23 -8.54
CA ASP A 272 7.46 -22.67 -8.72
C ASP A 272 7.29 -23.40 -10.07
N ASP A 273 7.89 -22.87 -11.15
CA ASP A 273 7.88 -23.50 -12.47
C ASP A 273 8.55 -24.88 -12.47
N ALA A 274 9.67 -25.03 -11.74
CA ALA A 274 10.40 -26.30 -11.64
C ALA A 274 9.69 -27.37 -10.80
N ASN A 275 8.78 -26.97 -9.89
CA ASN A 275 8.00 -27.88 -9.05
C ASN A 275 6.58 -28.14 -9.61
N GLY A 276 6.20 -27.44 -10.69
CA GLY A 276 4.93 -27.58 -11.40
C GLY A 276 4.95 -28.57 -12.57
N GLU A 277 6.11 -29.17 -12.89
CA GLU A 277 6.28 -30.32 -13.80
C GLU A 277 6.20 -31.66 -13.07
#